data_AF-D4K8K5-F1
#
_entry.id   AF-D4K8K5-F1
#
_cell.length_a   1.000
_cell.length_b   1.000
_cell.length_c   1.000
_cell.angle_alpha   90.00
_cell.angle_beta   90.00
_cell.angle_gamma   90.00
#
_symmetry.space_group_name_H-M   'P 1'
#
loop_
_entity.id
_entity.type
_entity.pdbx_description
1 polymer ?
#
loop_
_entity_poly.entity_id
_entity_poly.type
_entity_poly.pdbx_seq_one_letter_code
_entity_poly.pdbx_strand_id
1 'polypeptide(L)'
;MLHNEARKLLIQALEKTHNAREVAENFSVNRGTVYRLKRQLEETGSIETRTYPRGRKSALSREGIRNIEQLLKEKPDITIAEIIDTLQLKACNETVRKAVLKLGYRRKKKSLHASEQERPRCEGKTQSMEREYVRVRP
;
A
#
# COMPACT_ATOMS: atom_id res chain seq x y z
N MET A 1 -16.88 -16.36 15.53
CA MET A 1 -17.61 -15.55 14.52
C MET A 1 -18.13 -16.49 13.45
N LEU A 2 -19.40 -16.39 13.04
CA LEU A 2 -19.97 -17.31 12.04
C LEU A 2 -19.34 -17.05 10.66
N HIS A 3 -18.86 -18.10 10.00
CA HIS A 3 -18.31 -18.04 8.64
C HIS A 3 -19.37 -17.60 7.62
N ASN A 4 -18.94 -17.00 6.51
CA ASN A 4 -19.86 -16.46 5.50
C ASN A 4 -20.82 -17.53 4.94
N GLU A 5 -20.33 -18.75 4.70
CA GLU A 5 -21.16 -19.86 4.22
C GLU A 5 -22.28 -20.22 5.20
N ALA A 6 -21.95 -20.35 6.48
CA ALA A 6 -22.95 -20.63 7.51
C ALA A 6 -23.98 -19.50 7.68
N ARG A 7 -23.58 -18.23 7.47
CA ARG A 7 -24.54 -17.11 7.48
C ARG A 7 -25.51 -17.16 6.29
N LYS A 8 -25.03 -17.54 5.10
CA LYS A 8 -25.87 -17.72 3.90
C LYS A 8 -26.90 -18.84 4.12
N LEU A 9 -26.44 -20.00 4.59
CA LEU A 9 -27.32 -21.13 4.90
C LEU A 9 -28.36 -20.80 5.99
N LEU A 10 -27.96 -20.05 7.01
CA LEU A 10 -28.85 -19.60 8.06
C LEU A 10 -29.98 -18.71 7.51
N ILE A 11 -29.67 -17.76 6.64
CA ILE A 11 -30.69 -16.89 6.02
C ILE A 11 -31.61 -17.71 5.10
N GLN A 12 -31.06 -18.61 4.29
CA GLN A 12 -31.88 -19.50 3.46
C GLN A 12 -32.83 -20.38 4.31
N ALA A 13 -32.36 -20.87 5.46
CA ALA A 13 -33.20 -21.62 6.39
C ALA A 13 -34.31 -20.74 7.00
N LEU A 14 -34.00 -19.47 7.31
CA LEU A 14 -34.98 -18.50 7.81
C LEU A 14 -36.03 -18.14 6.77
N GLU A 15 -35.65 -18.03 5.50
CA GLU A 15 -36.57 -17.78 4.38
C GLU A 15 -37.52 -18.95 4.16
N LYS A 16 -37.10 -20.19 4.42
CA LYS A 16 -37.94 -21.39 4.26
C LYS A 16 -38.86 -21.64 5.45
N THR A 17 -38.36 -21.45 6.67
CA THR A 17 -39.09 -21.82 7.91
C THR A 17 -39.88 -20.65 8.48
N HIS A 18 -39.47 -19.41 8.21
CA HIS A 18 -39.95 -18.18 8.85
C HIS A 18 -39.88 -18.19 10.39
N ASN A 19 -39.24 -19.19 11.00
CA ASN A 19 -39.12 -19.34 12.45
C ASN A 19 -37.67 -19.12 12.90
N ALA A 20 -37.40 -17.92 13.42
CA ALA A 20 -36.07 -17.55 13.89
C ALA A 20 -35.59 -18.35 15.11
N ARG A 21 -36.49 -18.97 15.88
CA ARG A 21 -36.12 -19.78 17.07
C ARG A 21 -35.54 -21.12 16.64
N GLU A 22 -36.25 -21.83 15.78
CA GLU A 22 -35.79 -23.12 15.24
C GLU A 22 -34.49 -22.99 14.46
N VAL A 23 -34.36 -21.94 13.63
CA VAL A 23 -33.12 -21.66 12.91
C VAL A 23 -31.96 -21.39 13.87
N ALA A 24 -32.21 -20.68 14.97
CA ALA A 24 -31.17 -20.42 15.97
C ALA A 24 -30.70 -21.72 16.65
N GLU A 25 -31.63 -22.60 17.01
CA GLU A 25 -31.35 -23.91 17.61
C GLU A 25 -30.59 -24.81 16.63
N ASN A 26 -31.03 -24.92 15.36
CA ASN A 26 -30.40 -25.74 14.33
C ASN A 26 -28.95 -25.34 14.02
N PHE A 27 -28.66 -24.04 14.04
CA PHE A 27 -27.32 -23.51 13.77
C PHE A 27 -26.49 -23.29 15.06
N SER A 28 -27.02 -23.66 16.24
CA SER A 28 -26.37 -23.45 17.54
C SER A 28 -25.91 -22.00 17.76
N VAL A 29 -26.74 -21.03 17.34
CA VAL A 29 -26.49 -19.60 17.50
C VAL A 29 -27.58 -18.94 18.34
N ASN A 30 -27.26 -17.78 18.94
CA ASN A 30 -28.28 -16.99 19.62
C ASN A 30 -29.31 -16.45 18.61
N ARG A 31 -30.61 -16.48 18.95
CA ARG A 31 -31.72 -15.85 18.20
C ARG A 31 -31.42 -14.40 17.78
N GLY A 32 -30.75 -13.63 18.62
CA GLY A 32 -30.33 -12.26 18.29
C GLY A 32 -29.37 -12.18 17.08
N THR A 33 -28.56 -13.23 16.85
CA THR A 33 -27.68 -13.33 15.68
C THR A 33 -28.49 -13.46 14.40
N VAL A 34 -29.58 -14.24 14.42
CA VAL A 34 -30.48 -14.43 13.27
C VAL A 34 -31.11 -13.11 12.87
N TYR A 35 -31.71 -12.39 13.83
CA TYR A 35 -32.31 -11.07 13.56
C TYR A 35 -31.29 -10.03 13.10
N ARG A 36 -30.10 -10.00 13.71
CA ARG A 36 -29.02 -9.08 13.30
C ARG A 36 -28.58 -9.33 11.86
N LEU A 37 -28.42 -10.60 11.45
CA LEU A 37 -28.03 -10.95 10.09
C LEU A 37 -29.13 -10.64 9.08
N LYS A 38 -30.41 -10.89 9.43
CA LYS A 38 -31.56 -10.50 8.61
C LYS A 38 -31.60 -8.98 8.40
N ARG A 39 -31.51 -8.20 9.47
CA ARG A 39 -31.45 -6.73 9.41
C ARG A 39 -30.27 -6.25 8.56
N GLN A 40 -29.09 -6.85 8.72
CA GLN A 40 -27.91 -6.51 7.92
C GLN A 40 -28.16 -6.73 6.41
N LEU A 41 -28.83 -7.83 6.05
CA LEU A 41 -29.21 -8.11 4.67
C LEU A 41 -30.20 -7.07 4.14
N GLU A 42 -31.24 -6.71 4.90
CA GLU A 42 -32.22 -5.70 4.50
C GLU A 42 -31.58 -4.31 4.30
N GLU A 43 -30.66 -3.91 5.18
CA GLU A 43 -30.02 -2.58 5.12
C GLU A 43 -28.92 -2.48 4.06
N THR A 44 -28.22 -3.58 3.77
CA THR A 44 -26.97 -3.56 2.97
C THR A 44 -27.06 -4.37 1.68
N GLY A 45 -28.00 -5.31 1.59
CA GLY A 45 -28.04 -6.34 0.56
C GLY A 45 -26.94 -7.42 0.68
N SER A 46 -26.15 -7.41 1.76
CA SER A 46 -25.03 -8.36 1.94
C SER A 46 -24.90 -8.89 3.37
N ILE A 47 -24.77 -10.21 3.47
CA ILE A 47 -24.63 -10.99 4.71
C ILE A 47 -23.14 -11.22 5.05
N GLU A 48 -22.24 -10.92 4.12
CA GLU A 48 -20.82 -11.18 4.27
C GLU A 48 -20.21 -10.40 5.44
N THR A 49 -19.15 -10.96 6.01
CA THR A 49 -18.42 -10.29 7.09
C THR A 49 -17.74 -9.03 6.56
N ARG A 50 -18.16 -7.86 7.04
CA ARG A 50 -17.53 -6.58 6.72
C ARG A 50 -16.13 -6.50 7.34
N THR A 51 -15.11 -6.75 6.52
CA THR A 51 -13.69 -6.60 6.89
C THR A 51 -13.19 -5.16 6.72
N TYR A 52 -13.72 -4.45 5.71
CA TYR A 52 -13.23 -3.13 5.27
C TYR A 52 -13.54 -1.91 6.16
N PRO A 53 -14.67 -1.78 6.89
CA PRO A 53 -14.94 -0.56 7.65
C PRO A 53 -14.17 -0.48 8.97
N ARG A 54 -13.38 -1.50 9.33
CA ARG A 54 -12.67 -1.56 10.61
C ARG A 54 -11.35 -0.78 10.55
N GLY A 55 -10.94 -0.23 11.70
CA GLY A 55 -9.65 0.44 11.86
C GLY A 55 -9.63 1.92 11.50
N ARG A 56 -8.44 2.53 11.63
CA ARG A 56 -8.20 3.95 11.35
C ARG A 56 -8.41 4.25 9.87
N LYS A 57 -9.17 5.32 9.58
CA LYS A 57 -9.38 5.76 8.20
C LYS A 57 -8.09 6.33 7.61
N SER A 58 -7.92 6.15 6.30
CA SER A 58 -6.80 6.73 5.55
C SER A 58 -6.79 8.25 5.72
N ALA A 59 -5.60 8.84 5.88
CA ALA A 59 -5.44 10.28 5.93
C ALA A 59 -5.73 10.95 4.57
N LEU A 60 -5.54 10.22 3.47
CA LEU A 60 -5.94 10.66 2.13
C LEU A 60 -7.31 10.10 1.77
N SER A 61 -8.22 10.98 1.36
CA SER A 61 -9.52 10.62 0.81
C SER A 61 -9.37 10.03 -0.60
N ARG A 62 -10.42 9.34 -1.07
CA ARG A 62 -10.43 8.80 -2.45
C ARG A 62 -10.30 9.91 -3.49
N GLU A 63 -10.92 11.06 -3.24
CA GLU A 63 -10.83 12.24 -4.09
C GLU A 63 -9.43 12.86 -4.06
N GLY A 64 -8.82 12.95 -2.87
CA GLY A 64 -7.44 13.43 -2.75
C GLY A 64 -6.46 12.58 -3.57
N ILE A 65 -6.64 11.26 -3.61
CA ILE A 65 -5.83 10.37 -4.45
C ILE A 65 -6.03 10.65 -5.95
N ARG A 66 -7.27 10.88 -6.40
CA ARG A 66 -7.55 11.22 -7.80
C ARG A 66 -6.94 12.57 -8.18
N ASN A 67 -7.03 13.56 -7.29
CA ASN A 67 -6.45 14.89 -7.53
C ASN A 67 -4.92 14.82 -7.63
N ILE A 68 -4.27 14.01 -6.77
CA ILE A 68 -2.83 13.74 -6.87
C ILE A 68 -2.51 13.10 -8.23
N GLU A 69 -3.28 12.12 -8.67
CA GLU A 69 -3.08 11.45 -9.96
C GLU A 69 -3.21 12.42 -11.14
N GLN A 70 -4.22 13.31 -11.10
CA GLN A 70 -4.42 14.32 -12.12
C GLN A 70 -3.25 15.32 -12.16
N LEU A 71 -2.82 15.81 -11.00
CA LEU A 71 -1.70 16.73 -10.87
C LEU A 71 -0.39 16.13 -11.41
N LEU A 72 -0.15 14.84 -11.16
CA LEU A 72 1.00 14.11 -11.70
C LEU A 72 0.94 13.93 -13.22
N LYS A 73 -0.25 13.79 -13.81
CA LYS A 73 -0.44 13.72 -15.26
C LYS A 73 -0.15 15.07 -15.91
N GLU A 74 -0.58 16.17 -15.29
CA GLU A 74 -0.34 17.54 -15.76
C GLU A 74 1.13 17.94 -15.60
N LYS A 75 1.74 17.60 -14.46
CA LYS A 75 3.12 17.97 -14.10
C LYS A 75 3.88 16.75 -13.52
N PRO A 76 4.58 15.96 -14.36
CA PRO A 76 5.25 14.74 -13.90
C PRO A 76 6.49 15.00 -13.03
N ASP A 77 7.11 16.17 -13.15
CA ASP A 77 8.33 16.54 -12.41
C ASP A 77 8.03 17.20 -11.04
N ILE A 78 6.76 17.24 -10.62
CA ILE A 78 6.36 17.84 -9.35
C ILE A 78 6.87 17.05 -8.14
N THR A 79 7.32 17.76 -7.12
CA THR A 79 7.80 17.17 -5.87
C THR A 79 6.65 16.83 -4.92
N ILE A 80 6.91 15.94 -3.98
CA ILE A 80 5.91 15.51 -3.00
C ILE A 80 5.47 16.67 -2.08
N ALA A 81 6.40 17.58 -1.75
CA ALA A 81 6.08 18.76 -0.95
C ALA A 81 5.16 19.71 -1.72
N GLU A 82 5.47 19.98 -2.99
CA GLU A 82 4.62 20.81 -3.86
C GLU A 82 3.23 20.20 -4.05
N ILE A 83 3.10 18.87 -4.13
CA ILE A 83 1.79 18.20 -4.15
C ILE A 83 0.97 18.53 -2.90
N ILE A 84 1.61 18.53 -1.72
CA ILE A 84 0.94 18.83 -0.45
C ILE A 84 0.50 20.28 -0.40
N ASP A 85 1.37 21.20 -0.83
CA ASP A 85 1.10 22.63 -0.80
C ASP A 85 0.01 23.03 -1.82
N THR A 86 0.10 22.50 -3.04
CA THR A 86 -0.87 22.78 -4.12
C THR A 86 -2.26 22.26 -3.81
N LEU A 87 -2.36 21.05 -3.25
CA LEU A 87 -3.65 20.42 -2.89
C LEU A 87 -4.07 20.69 -1.44
N GLN A 88 -3.27 21.46 -0.68
CA GLN A 88 -3.47 21.78 0.74
C GLN A 88 -3.81 20.54 1.60
N LEU A 89 -3.09 19.45 1.37
CA LEU A 89 -3.38 18.16 2.00
C LEU A 89 -2.94 18.14 3.46
N LYS A 90 -3.84 17.72 4.36
CA LYS A 90 -3.51 17.44 5.77
C LYS A 90 -2.84 16.06 5.94
N ALA A 91 -1.79 15.79 5.16
CA ALA A 91 -1.07 14.53 5.16
C ALA A 91 0.44 14.78 5.18
N CYS A 92 1.20 13.90 5.83
CA CYS A 92 2.66 14.00 5.81
C CYS A 92 3.24 13.55 4.45
N ASN A 93 4.46 14.01 4.16
CA ASN A 93 5.20 13.67 2.93
C ASN A 93 5.21 12.16 2.64
N GLU A 94 5.43 11.32 3.64
CA GLU A 94 5.49 9.86 3.46
C GLU A 94 4.14 9.25 3.08
N THR A 95 3.03 9.85 3.53
CA THR A 95 1.68 9.39 3.15
C THR A 95 1.42 9.65 1.67
N VAL A 96 1.76 10.85 1.20
CA VAL A 96 1.62 11.22 -0.21
C VAL A 96 2.57 10.37 -1.06
N ARG A 97 3.84 10.20 -0.65
CA ARG A 97 4.80 9.33 -1.32
C ARG A 97 4.28 7.91 -1.52
N LYS A 98 3.72 7.29 -0.48
CA LYS A 98 3.12 5.94 -0.56
C LYS A 98 1.93 5.90 -1.51
N ALA A 99 1.10 6.95 -1.54
CA ALA A 99 -0.01 7.04 -2.49
C ALA A 99 0.49 7.10 -3.94
N VAL A 100 1.50 7.94 -4.21
CA VAL A 100 2.13 8.04 -5.55
C VAL A 100 2.73 6.71 -6.00
N LEU A 101 3.45 6.02 -5.11
CA LEU A 101 4.00 4.69 -5.40
C LEU A 101 2.90 3.66 -5.68
N LYS A 102 1.77 3.72 -4.95
CA LYS A 102 0.63 2.84 -5.15
C LYS A 102 -0.09 3.10 -6.49
N LEU A 103 -0.08 4.34 -6.97
CA LEU A 103 -0.54 4.71 -8.31
C LEU A 103 0.40 4.21 -9.43
N GLY A 104 1.59 3.70 -9.08
CA GLY A 104 2.55 3.12 -10.03
C GLY A 104 3.61 4.09 -10.54
N TYR A 105 3.56 5.36 -10.15
CA TYR A 105 4.56 6.35 -10.54
C TYR A 105 5.88 6.08 -9.84
N ARG A 106 6.96 6.04 -10.63
CA ARG A 106 8.33 5.88 -10.13
C ARG A 106 9.21 6.94 -10.76
N ARG A 107 10.11 7.50 -9.96
CA ARG A 107 11.17 8.36 -10.48
C ARG A 107 12.09 7.54 -11.36
N LYS A 108 12.19 7.89 -12.65
CA LYS A 108 13.24 7.37 -13.52
C LYS A 108 14.59 7.91 -13.02
N LYS A 109 15.48 7.03 -12.56
CA LYS A 109 16.85 7.41 -12.22
C LYS A 109 17.59 7.72 -13.53
N LYS A 110 17.99 8.97 -13.73
CA LYS A 110 18.98 9.31 -14.77
C LYS A 110 20.33 8.79 -14.28
N SER A 111 20.94 7.83 -14.97
CA SER A 111 22.36 7.53 -14.81
C SER A 111 23.11 8.70 -15.44
N LEU A 112 23.66 9.58 -14.62
CA LEU A 112 24.65 10.53 -15.08
C LEU A 112 25.89 9.70 -15.45
N HIS A 113 26.08 9.45 -16.74
CA HIS A 113 27.29 8.83 -17.26
C HIS A 113 28.35 9.95 -17.32
N ALA A 114 29.24 9.97 -16.34
CA ALA A 114 30.34 10.94 -16.33
C ALA A 114 31.34 10.51 -17.40
N SER A 115 31.70 11.42 -18.31
CA SER A 115 32.74 11.16 -19.34
C SER A 115 34.09 10.77 -18.72
N GLU A 116 34.33 11.09 -17.46
CA GLU A 116 35.50 10.63 -16.71
C GLU A 116 35.55 9.11 -16.52
N GLN A 117 34.42 8.40 -16.56
CA GLN A 117 34.38 6.93 -16.52
C GLN A 117 34.90 6.28 -17.81
N GLU A 118 34.90 7.02 -18.93
CA GLU A 118 35.47 6.57 -20.21
C GLU A 118 36.98 6.83 -20.28
N ARG A 119 37.56 7.53 -19.29
CA ARG A 119 39.01 7.75 -19.28
C ARG A 119 39.71 6.39 -19.14
N PRO A 120 40.69 6.10 -20.01
CA PRO A 120 41.49 4.90 -19.86
C PRO A 120 42.13 4.93 -18.47
N ARG A 121 41.95 3.83 -17.72
CA ARG A 121 42.65 3.65 -16.45
C ARG A 121 44.14 3.75 -16.76
N CYS A 122 44.87 4.58 -16.01
CA CYS A 122 46.30 4.76 -16.22
C CYS A 122 47.02 3.39 -16.15
N GLU A 123 47.36 2.81 -17.30
CA GLU A 123 48.25 1.65 -17.46
C GLU A 123 49.72 2.07 -17.27
N GLY A 124 49.96 3.04 -16.39
CA GLY A 124 51.31 3.45 -16.03
C GLY A 124 52.00 2.26 -15.37
N LYS A 125 53.01 1.69 -16.04
CA LYS A 125 53.87 0.65 -15.48
C LYS A 125 54.38 1.13 -14.12
N THR A 126 54.16 0.32 -13.09
CA THR A 126 54.68 0.55 -11.75
C THR A 126 56.21 0.62 -11.85
N GLN A 127 56.82 1.79 -11.65
CA GLN A 127 58.28 1.88 -11.57
C GLN A 127 58.72 1.19 -10.28
N SER A 128 59.41 0.05 -10.38
CA SER A 128 60.04 -0.60 -9.24
C SER A 128 61.17 0.29 -8.73
N MET A 129 60.95 0.93 -7.58
CA MET A 129 61.97 1.70 -6.86
C MET A 129 62.92 0.75 -6.12
N GLU A 130 63.65 -0.09 -6.85
CA GLU A 130 64.79 -0.82 -6.26
C GLU A 130 65.95 0.16 -6.10
N ARG A 131 66.10 0.72 -4.89
CA ARG A 131 67.30 1.44 -4.48
C ARG A 131 68.31 0.44 -3.95
N GLU A 132 69.40 0.23 -4.67
CA GLU A 132 70.56 -0.49 -4.17
C GLU A 132 71.28 0.35 -3.12
N TYR A 133 71.26 -0.08 -1.86
CA TYR A 133 72.04 0.54 -0.79
C TYR A 133 73.41 -0.13 -0.69
N VAL A 134 74.45 0.58 -1.12
CA VAL A 134 75.84 0.17 -0.84
C VAL A 134 76.17 0.53 0.61
N ARG A 135 76.23 -0.48 1.48
CA ARG A 135 76.76 -0.33 2.84
C ARG A 135 78.28 -0.20 2.78
N VAL A 136 78.80 1.01 2.97
CA VAL A 136 80.21 1.22 3.29
C VAL A 136 80.39 0.94 4.79
N ARG A 137 81.23 -0.06 5.12
CA ARG A 137 81.64 -0.33 6.51
C ARG A 137 82.83 0.57 6.88
N PRO A 138 82.88 1.06 8.13
CA PRO A 138 83.97 1.93 8.62
C PRO A 138 85.30 1.20 8.72
#